data_AF-A0A968LEM0-F1
#
_entry.id   AF-A0A968LEM0-F1
#
_cell.length_a   1.000
_cell.length_b   1.000
_cell.length_c   1.000
_cell.angle_alpha   90.00
_cell.angle_beta   90.00
_cell.angle_gamma   90.00
#
_symmetry.space_group_name_H-M   'P 1'
#
loop_
_entity.id
_entity.type
_entity.pdbx_description
1 polymer ?
#
loop_
_entity_poly.entity_id
_entity_poly.type
_entity_poly.pdbx_seq_one_letter_code
_entity_poly.pdbx_strand_id
1 'polypeptide(L)'
;MHNLINQIHCELLPQIQLESLEPHNPIVVHYLPQPWQLLGIGNYAAVVSHPDYGNLVVKIYAPGRPGFEEEVEVYRRLGQHPAFSECFYAGQGFLILKRLQGVTLY
;
A
#
# COMPACT_ATOMS: atom_id res chain seq x y z
N MET A 1 -7.88 -6.01 12.51
CA MET A 1 -7.32 -4.67 12.20
C MET A 1 -6.14 -4.33 13.11
N HIS A 2 -6.28 -4.33 14.44
CA HIS A 2 -5.16 -4.04 15.37
C HIS A 2 -3.90 -4.91 15.14
N ASN A 3 -4.04 -6.22 14.97
CA ASN A 3 -2.89 -7.11 14.72
C ASN A 3 -2.16 -6.77 13.41
N LEU A 4 -2.90 -6.51 12.33
CA LEU A 4 -2.33 -6.10 11.04
C LEU A 4 -1.57 -4.78 11.17
N ILE A 5 -2.15 -3.77 11.85
CA ILE A 5 -1.50 -2.49 12.08
C ILE A 5 -0.19 -2.68 12.85
N ASN A 6 -0.20 -3.50 13.90
CA ASN A 6 1.00 -3.81 14.67
C ASN A 6 2.09 -4.49 13.80
N GLN A 7 1.71 -5.48 12.98
CA GLN A 7 2.67 -6.12 12.05
C GLN A 7 3.23 -5.12 11.02
N ILE A 8 2.40 -4.19 10.53
CA ILE A 8 2.87 -3.16 9.62
C ILE A 8 3.94 -2.29 10.31
N HIS A 9 3.67 -1.82 11.54
CA HIS A 9 4.58 -0.93 12.25
C HIS A 9 5.85 -1.63 12.79
N CYS A 10 5.73 -2.86 13.27
CA CYS A 10 6.84 -3.56 13.92
C CYS A 10 7.65 -4.44 12.98
N GLU A 11 7.05 -4.95 11.89
CA GLU A 11 7.71 -5.90 10.99
C GLU A 11 7.93 -5.30 9.60
N LEU A 12 6.86 -4.77 8.97
CA LEU A 12 6.91 -4.37 7.56
C LEU A 12 7.68 -3.06 7.33
N LEU A 13 7.21 -1.96 7.91
CA LEU A 13 7.79 -0.62 7.69
C LEU A 13 9.26 -0.51 8.10
N PRO A 14 9.72 -1.11 9.22
CA PRO A 14 11.13 -1.00 9.61
C PRO A 14 12.08 -1.77 8.70
N GLN A 15 11.58 -2.79 7.99
CA GLN A 15 12.42 -3.69 7.21
C GLN A 15 12.32 -3.47 5.70
N ILE A 16 11.17 -3.02 5.20
CA ILE A 16 10.96 -2.82 3.76
C ILE A 16 11.96 -1.79 3.20
N GLN A 17 12.55 -2.09 2.05
CA GLN A 17 13.47 -1.19 1.37
C GLN A 17 12.85 -0.76 0.05
N LEU A 18 12.36 0.48 0.03
CA LEU A 18 11.79 1.13 -1.14
C LEU A 18 12.74 2.22 -1.63
N GLU A 19 13.03 2.23 -2.91
CA GLU A 19 13.79 3.28 -3.56
C GLU A 19 12.97 3.95 -4.66
N SER A 20 13.12 5.27 -4.73
CA SER A 20 12.43 6.12 -5.68
C SER A 20 13.48 6.83 -6.54
N LEU A 21 13.88 6.19 -7.65
CA LEU A 21 14.97 6.66 -8.50
C LEU A 21 14.61 7.91 -9.33
N GLU A 22 13.44 7.93 -9.99
CA GLU A 22 13.02 9.03 -10.86
C GLU A 22 11.52 9.30 -10.77
N PRO A 23 11.04 10.56 -10.82
CA PRO A 23 9.61 10.92 -10.65
C PRO A 23 8.59 10.18 -11.50
N HIS A 24 8.99 9.74 -12.69
CA HIS A 24 8.08 9.11 -13.64
C HIS A 24 8.27 7.60 -13.76
N ASN A 25 9.23 7.03 -13.03
CA ASN A 25 9.50 5.59 -13.04
C ASN A 25 8.85 4.93 -11.82
N PRO A 26 8.41 3.66 -11.97
CA PRO A 26 7.99 2.84 -10.84
C PRO A 26 9.05 2.83 -9.74
N ILE A 27 8.60 2.81 -8.49
CA ILE A 27 9.52 2.63 -7.37
C ILE A 27 10.13 1.22 -7.42
N VAL A 28 11.32 1.08 -6.85
CA VAL A 28 12.03 -0.20 -6.75
C VAL A 28 11.84 -0.76 -5.35
N VAL A 29 11.48 -2.04 -5.24
CA VAL A 29 11.41 -2.78 -3.98
C VAL A 29 12.67 -3.65 -3.88
N HIS A 30 13.63 -3.23 -3.07
CA HIS A 30 14.89 -3.97 -2.87
C HIS A 30 14.72 -5.13 -1.89
N TYR A 31 13.88 -4.94 -0.88
CA TYR A 31 13.62 -5.93 0.14
C TYR A 31 12.19 -5.84 0.67
N LEU A 32 11.57 -7.00 0.86
CA LEU A 32 10.26 -7.17 1.47
C LEU A 32 10.35 -8.32 2.49
N PRO A 33 10.05 -8.10 3.79
CA PRO A 33 10.12 -9.15 4.79
C PRO A 33 9.06 -10.23 4.55
N GLN A 34 9.44 -11.50 4.75
CA GLN A 34 8.46 -12.59 4.79
C GLN A 34 7.54 -12.44 6.02
N PRO A 35 6.26 -12.82 5.95
CA PRO A 35 5.59 -13.51 4.83
C PRO A 35 4.89 -12.55 3.85
N TRP A 36 5.26 -11.26 3.82
CA TRP A 36 4.63 -10.29 2.94
C TRP A 36 4.97 -10.58 1.47
N GLN A 37 4.00 -10.34 0.59
CA GLN A 37 4.10 -10.60 -0.83
C GLN A 37 3.84 -9.33 -1.62
N LEU A 38 4.68 -9.06 -2.61
CA LEU A 38 4.50 -7.96 -3.54
C LEU A 38 3.39 -8.30 -4.53
N LEU A 39 2.35 -7.46 -4.60
CA LEU A 39 1.26 -7.59 -5.55
C LEU A 39 1.42 -6.65 -6.75
N GLY A 40 2.07 -5.50 -6.56
CA GLY A 40 2.31 -4.55 -7.63
C GLY A 40 3.17 -3.37 -7.17
N ILE A 41 3.73 -2.67 -8.15
CA ILE A 41 4.50 -1.44 -7.96
C ILE A 41 3.91 -0.34 -8.83
N GLY A 42 3.81 0.86 -8.29
CA GLY A 42 3.49 2.07 -9.03
C GLY A 42 4.62 3.09 -8.92
N ASN A 43 4.41 4.26 -9.53
CA ASN A 43 5.39 5.35 -9.53
C ASN A 43 5.66 5.95 -8.14
N TYR A 44 4.73 5.74 -7.20
CA TYR A 44 4.79 6.35 -5.87
C TYR A 44 4.77 5.35 -4.72
N ALA A 45 4.26 4.13 -4.95
CA ALA A 45 3.97 3.19 -3.89
C ALA A 45 4.07 1.73 -4.33
N ALA A 46 4.38 0.85 -3.38
CA ALA A 46 4.30 -0.60 -3.52
C ALA A 46 2.98 -1.08 -2.91
N VAL A 47 2.34 -2.06 -3.53
CA VAL A 47 1.15 -2.73 -3.01
C VAL A 47 1.55 -4.13 -2.59
N VAL A 48 1.35 -4.44 -1.32
CA VAL A 48 1.74 -5.73 -0.72
C VAL A 48 0.55 -6.39 -0.02
N SER A 49 0.62 -7.70 0.18
CA SER A 49 -0.34 -8.46 0.96
C SER A 49 0.34 -9.40 1.94
N HIS A 50 -0.35 -9.73 3.02
CA HIS A 50 0.05 -10.75 3.98
C HIS A 50 -0.91 -11.93 3.89
N PRO A 51 -0.42 -13.20 3.92
CA PRO A 51 -1.26 -14.39 3.71
C PRO A 51 -2.44 -14.49 4.69
N ASP A 52 -2.24 -14.11 5.96
CA ASP A 52 -3.29 -14.10 6.98
C ASP A 52 -4.41 -13.07 6.72
N TYR A 53 -4.23 -12.15 5.77
CA TYR A 53 -5.17 -11.07 5.45
C TYR A 53 -5.45 -10.99 3.95
N GLY A 54 -5.77 -12.12 3.32
CA GLY A 54 -5.89 -12.23 1.85
C GLY A 54 -6.91 -11.32 1.16
N ASN A 55 -7.86 -10.73 1.90
CA ASN A 55 -8.84 -9.76 1.42
C ASN A 55 -8.40 -8.30 1.54
N LEU A 56 -7.20 -8.04 2.06
CA LEU A 56 -6.63 -6.71 2.26
C LEU A 56 -5.33 -6.55 1.49
N VAL A 57 -5.03 -5.29 1.15
CA VAL A 57 -3.71 -4.89 0.64
C VAL A 57 -3.20 -3.71 1.44
N VAL A 58 -1.88 -3.60 1.53
CA VAL A 58 -1.19 -2.47 2.14
C VAL A 58 -0.46 -1.73 1.03
N LYS A 59 -0.83 -0.47 0.81
CA LYS A 59 -0.16 0.42 -0.14
C LYS A 59 0.84 1.28 0.63
N ILE A 60 2.13 1.16 0.33
CA ILE A 60 3.24 1.80 1.06
C ILE A 60 3.93 2.78 0.12
N TYR A 61 4.02 4.04 0.53
CA TYR A 61 4.62 5.10 -0.28
C TYR A 61 6.12 5.11 -0.11
N ALA A 62 6.86 5.31 -1.20
CA ALA A 62 8.30 5.49 -1.11
C ALA A 62 8.62 6.82 -0.39
N PRO A 63 9.72 6.88 0.39
CA PRO A 63 10.16 8.12 1.02
C PRO A 63 10.35 9.26 0.03
N GLY A 64 10.00 10.48 0.42
CA GLY A 64 10.18 11.69 -0.39
C GLY A 64 9.19 11.86 -1.55
N ARG A 65 8.17 10.98 -1.65
CA ARG A 65 7.11 11.12 -2.66
C ARG A 65 5.88 11.85 -2.13
N PRO A 66 5.36 12.86 -2.86
CA PRO A 66 4.04 13.41 -2.61
C PRO A 66 2.96 12.39 -3.01
N GLY A 67 1.73 12.57 -2.53
CA GLY A 67 0.58 11.75 -2.95
C GLY A 67 -0.15 11.05 -1.80
N PHE A 68 0.48 10.84 -0.65
CA PHE A 68 -0.19 10.22 0.50
C PHE A 68 -1.40 11.05 0.97
N GLU A 69 -1.20 12.34 1.26
CA GLU A 69 -2.26 13.22 1.77
C GLU A 69 -3.40 13.42 0.77
N GLU A 70 -3.04 13.58 -0.51
CA GLU A 70 -3.99 13.72 -1.62
C GLU A 70 -4.85 12.47 -1.77
N GLU A 71 -4.25 11.28 -1.69
CA GLU A 71 -4.96 10.02 -1.82
C GLU A 71 -5.84 9.71 -0.60
N VAL A 72 -5.39 10.08 0.61
CA VAL A 72 -6.24 10.03 1.81
C VAL A 72 -7.50 10.87 1.63
N GLU A 73 -7.38 12.09 1.10
CA GLU A 73 -8.54 12.96 0.85
C GLU A 73 -9.45 12.39 -0.26
N VAL A 74 -8.89 11.75 -1.30
CA VAL A 74 -9.68 11.05 -2.33
C VAL A 74 -10.51 9.94 -1.71
N TYR A 75 -9.91 9.04 -0.91
CA TYR A 75 -10.67 7.97 -0.25
C TYR A 75 -11.70 8.52 0.75
N ARG A 76 -11.38 9.61 1.47
CA ARG A 76 -12.35 10.28 2.36
C ARG A 76 -13.58 10.78 1.60
N ARG A 77 -13.40 11.30 0.38
CA ARG A 77 -14.49 11.81 -0.47
C ARG A 77 -15.26 10.72 -1.20
N LEU A 78 -14.56 9.68 -1.68
CA LEU A 78 -15.19 8.57 -2.41
C LEU A 78 -16.12 7.75 -1.50
N GLY A 79 -15.79 7.60 -0.22
CA GLY A 79 -16.54 6.76 0.70
C GLY A 79 -16.58 5.30 0.23
N GLN A 80 -17.69 4.60 0.50
CA GLN A 80 -17.88 3.24 0.02
C GLN A 80 -18.46 3.25 -1.39
N HIS A 81 -17.66 2.84 -2.37
CA HIS A 81 -18.09 2.77 -3.76
C HIS A 81 -17.75 1.40 -4.37
N PRO A 82 -18.69 0.70 -5.04
CA PRO A 82 -18.46 -0.66 -5.53
C PRO A 82 -17.39 -0.76 -6.64
N ALA A 83 -17.14 0.33 -7.36
CA ALA A 83 -16.11 0.39 -8.41
C ALA A 83 -14.70 0.77 -7.91
N PHE A 84 -14.56 1.17 -6.64
CA PHE A 84 -13.27 1.58 -6.06
C PHE A 84 -12.92 0.71 -4.86
N SER A 85 -11.63 0.65 -4.54
CA SER A 85 -11.21 0.03 -3.29
C SER A 85 -11.69 0.88 -2.11
N GLU A 86 -12.01 0.24 -0.99
CA GLU A 86 -12.37 0.91 0.25
C GLU A 86 -11.12 1.09 1.11
N CYS A 87 -10.90 2.28 1.65
CA CYS A 87 -9.82 2.55 2.59
C CYS A 87 -10.29 2.27 4.02
N PHE A 88 -9.68 1.26 4.67
CA PHE A 88 -10.00 0.89 6.05
C PHE A 88 -9.13 1.64 7.07
N TYR A 89 -7.91 2.01 6.68
CA TYR A 89 -6.98 2.69 7.56
C TYR A 89 -5.97 3.51 6.75
N ALA A 90 -5.64 4.70 7.24
CA ALA A 90 -4.56 5.53 6.74
C ALA A 90 -3.58 5.82 7.89
N GLY A 91 -2.35 5.34 7.75
CA GLY A 91 -1.24 5.65 8.66
C GLY A 91 -0.17 6.42 7.90
N GLN A 92 0.69 7.14 8.60
CA GLN A 92 1.73 7.94 7.94
C GLN A 92 2.56 7.09 6.96
N GLY A 93 2.45 7.39 5.65
CA GLY A 93 3.17 6.69 4.59
C GLY A 93 2.59 5.34 4.16
N PHE A 94 1.39 4.94 4.61
CA PHE A 94 0.72 3.75 4.11
C PHE A 94 -0.81 3.76 4.24
N LEU A 95 -1.48 3.00 3.39
CA LEU A 95 -2.92 2.75 3.44
C LEU A 95 -3.22 1.26 3.54
N ILE A 96 -4.26 0.89 4.31
CA ILE A 96 -4.86 -0.44 4.30
C ILE A 96 -6.15 -0.35 3.49
N LEU A 97 -6.20 -1.11 2.40
CA LEU A 97 -7.27 -1.04 1.41
C LEU A 97 -7.93 -2.41 1.22
N LYS A 98 -9.20 -2.43 0.79
CA LYS A 98 -9.88 -3.63 0.33
C LYS A 98 -9.20 -4.18 -0.93
N ARG A 99 -8.80 -5.44 -0.91
CA ARG A 99 -8.27 -6.09 -2.11
C ARG A 99 -9.40 -6.26 -3.13
N LEU A 100 -9.20 -5.69 -4.33
CA LEU A 100 -10.04 -5.98 -5.49
C LEU A 100 -9.46 -7.21 -6.18
N GLN A 101 -10.27 -8.26 -6.32
CA GLN A 101 -9.87 -9.48 -7.05
C GLN A 101 -10.25 -9.30 -8.52
N GLY A 102 -9.25 -9.33 -9.41
CA GLY A 102 -9.43 -9.13 -10.84
C GLY A 102 -8.14 -8.65 -11.52
N VAL A 103 -8.16 -8.55 -12.84
CA VAL A 103 -7.04 -8.01 -13.63
C VAL A 103 -7.04 -6.49 -13.50
N THR A 104 -5.94 -5.89 -13.07
CA THR A 104 -5.71 -4.45 -13.23
C THR A 104 -5.67 -4.12 -14.73
N LEU A 105 -6.32 -3.04 -15.16
CA LEU A 105 -6.59 -2.74 -16.57
C LEU A 105 -5.35 -2.30 -17.39
N TYR A 106 -4.15 -2.69 -16.97
CA TYR A 106 -2.86 -2.30 -17.55
C TYR A 106 -1.88 -3.47 -17.55
#